data_AF-A0A9E7H2H6-F1
#
_entry.id   AF-A0A9E7H2H6-F1
#
_cell.length_a   1.000
_cell.length_b   1.000
_cell.length_c   1.000
_cell.angle_alpha   90.00
_cell.angle_beta   90.00
_cell.angle_gamma   90.00
#
_symmetry.space_group_name_H-M   'P 1'
#
loop_
_entity.id
_entity.type
_entity.pdbx_description
1 polymer ?
#
loop_
_entity_poly.entity_id
_entity_poly.type
_entity_poly.pdbx_seq_one_letter_code
_entity_poly.pdbx_strand_id
1 'polypeptide(L)'
;CECSHNRGVYNVKDYGAAGDGQTDNTKAFVAAWSVACAVQGKATIVIPEGAYLLGPTIFKGPCNGIMVMQVVEDLMDKELLHGLITNAKRHRIANPYPCFVMNAAIKSISSIDSMFFHIHIFGSRNITFDSIKISAPGDSPNTDGIHIANSANIQVSNSVIGTGDDCISIGPGCTNLTIFRVLCGPGHGISIGSLAKMP
;
A
#
# COMPACT_ATOMS: atom_id res chain seq x y z
N CYS A 1 24.18 13.32 23.11
CA CYS A 1 23.55 12.03 22.82
C CYS A 1 23.14 12.01 21.36
N GLU A 2 23.93 11.39 20.48
CA GLU A 2 23.51 11.17 19.09
C GLU A 2 22.60 9.93 19.06
N CYS A 3 21.32 10.12 18.72
CA CYS A 3 20.48 8.99 18.36
C CYS A 3 21.00 8.45 17.03
N SER A 4 21.80 7.38 17.05
CA SER A 4 22.16 6.64 15.84
C SER A 4 20.86 6.08 15.23
N HIS A 5 20.27 6.82 14.31
CA HIS A 5 19.12 6.35 13.56
C HIS A 5 19.62 5.22 12.68
N ASN A 6 19.43 3.98 13.13
CA ASN A 6 19.73 2.82 12.32
C ASN A 6 18.85 2.94 11.05
N ARG A 7 19.49 3.24 9.92
CA ARG A 7 18.85 3.32 8.61
C ARG A 7 19.08 2.00 7.93
N GLY A 8 18.09 1.11 7.98
CA GLY A 8 18.14 -0.16 7.27
C GLY A 8 17.59 0.02 5.86
N VAL A 9 18.32 -0.45 4.85
CA VAL A 9 17.84 -0.54 3.46
C VAL A 9 17.68 -2.00 3.11
N TYR A 10 16.51 -2.39 2.61
CA TYR A 10 16.11 -3.77 2.35
C TYR A 10 15.64 -3.88 0.91
N ASN A 11 16.49 -4.39 0.01
CA ASN A 11 16.15 -4.56 -1.39
C ASN A 11 15.35 -5.87 -1.56
N VAL A 12 14.15 -5.79 -2.16
CA VAL A 12 13.30 -6.98 -2.37
C VAL A 12 13.98 -8.09 -3.19
N LYS A 13 14.95 -7.76 -4.05
CA LYS A 13 15.74 -8.75 -4.81
C LYS A 13 16.61 -9.63 -3.90
N ASP A 14 17.08 -9.10 -2.77
CA ASP A 14 17.85 -9.86 -1.77
C ASP A 14 17.00 -10.94 -1.08
N TYR A 15 15.68 -10.83 -1.20
CA TYR A 15 14.69 -11.78 -0.66
C TYR A 15 14.09 -12.69 -1.74
N GLY A 16 14.67 -12.69 -2.95
CA GLY A 16 14.25 -13.56 -4.05
C GLY A 16 13.19 -12.97 -4.97
N ALA A 17 12.98 -11.65 -4.96
CA ALA A 17 12.08 -11.02 -5.93
C ALA A 17 12.72 -10.98 -7.34
N ALA A 18 11.95 -11.37 -8.35
CA ALA A 18 12.28 -11.24 -9.76
C ALA A 18 11.33 -10.22 -10.42
N GLY A 19 11.93 -9.19 -11.02
CA GLY A 19 11.22 -8.12 -11.73
C GLY A 19 10.92 -8.45 -13.19
N ASP A 20 10.54 -9.71 -13.47
CA ASP A 20 10.37 -10.27 -14.82
C ASP A 20 8.92 -10.23 -15.35
N GLY A 21 7.99 -9.67 -14.57
CA GLY A 21 6.56 -9.60 -14.88
C GLY A 21 5.84 -10.94 -14.89
N GLN A 22 6.47 -12.02 -14.43
CA GLN A 22 5.94 -13.39 -14.52
C GLN A 22 6.03 -14.14 -13.19
N THR A 23 7.08 -13.91 -12.41
CA THR A 23 7.31 -14.55 -11.13
C THR A 23 6.41 -13.96 -10.06
N ASP A 24 5.77 -14.81 -9.25
CA ASP A 24 5.06 -14.39 -8.04
C ASP A 24 6.07 -13.96 -6.97
N ASN A 25 6.10 -12.67 -6.67
CA ASN A 25 7.02 -12.03 -5.74
C ASN A 25 6.46 -11.89 -4.31
N THR A 26 5.25 -12.39 -4.05
CA THR A 26 4.55 -12.23 -2.76
C THR A 26 5.42 -12.60 -1.57
N LYS A 27 6.10 -13.75 -1.65
CA LYS A 27 6.96 -14.26 -0.56
C LYS A 27 8.16 -13.36 -0.32
N ALA A 28 8.81 -12.87 -1.38
CA ALA A 28 9.97 -12.02 -1.28
C ALA A 28 9.62 -10.67 -0.63
N PHE A 29 8.50 -10.06 -1.03
CA PHE A 29 8.02 -8.80 -0.45
C PHE A 29 7.63 -8.95 1.02
N VAL A 30 6.92 -10.03 1.39
CA VAL A 30 6.59 -10.31 2.80
C VAL A 30 7.84 -10.54 3.63
N ALA A 31 8.83 -11.25 3.10
CA ALA A 31 10.09 -11.51 3.79
C ALA A 31 10.87 -10.20 4.02
N ALA A 32 11.03 -9.38 2.98
CA ALA A 32 11.67 -8.07 3.07
C ALA A 32 10.97 -7.18 4.12
N TRP A 33 9.63 -7.15 4.10
CA TRP A 33 8.84 -6.40 5.07
C TRP A 33 9.03 -6.90 6.49
N SER A 34 8.97 -8.21 6.71
CA SER A 34 9.11 -8.81 8.04
C SER A 34 10.44 -8.42 8.70
N VAL A 35 11.54 -8.48 7.94
CA VAL A 35 12.87 -8.09 8.44
C VAL A 35 12.94 -6.58 8.69
N ALA A 36 12.48 -5.77 7.73
CA ALA A 36 12.48 -4.31 7.86
C ALA A 36 11.64 -3.82 9.05
N CYS A 37 10.48 -4.43 9.27
CA CYS A 37 9.52 -4.08 10.33
C CYS A 37 10.05 -4.39 11.73
N ALA A 38 11.00 -5.33 11.86
CA ALA A 38 11.64 -5.68 13.13
C ALA A 38 12.74 -4.69 13.56
N VAL A 39 13.18 -3.78 12.68
CA VAL A 39 14.29 -2.88 12.96
C VAL A 39 13.83 -1.57 13.61
N GLN A 40 14.60 -1.13 14.61
CA GLN A 40 14.44 0.18 15.24
C GLN A 40 15.02 1.28 14.35
N GLY A 41 14.35 2.43 14.29
CA GLY A 41 14.79 3.55 13.47
C GLY A 41 14.02 3.62 12.15
N LYS A 42 14.70 3.92 11.03
CA LYS A 42 14.05 4.07 9.72
C LYS A 42 14.43 2.88 8.84
N ALA A 43 13.46 2.07 8.46
CA ALA A 43 13.64 0.98 7.51
C ALA A 43 13.08 1.38 6.15
N THR A 44 13.89 1.23 5.10
CA THR A 44 13.50 1.53 3.71
C THR A 44 13.53 0.25 2.90
N ILE A 45 12.36 -0.23 2.47
CA ILE A 45 12.24 -1.29 1.49
C ILE A 45 12.38 -0.67 0.11
N VAL A 46 13.37 -1.15 -0.63
CA VAL A 46 13.68 -0.72 -1.98
C VAL A 46 13.16 -1.75 -2.96
N ILE A 47 12.36 -1.28 -3.92
CA ILE A 47 11.90 -2.04 -5.07
C ILE A 47 12.68 -1.50 -6.28
N PRO A 48 13.72 -2.20 -6.77
CA PRO A 48 14.44 -1.76 -7.97
C PRO A 48 13.52 -1.81 -9.18
N GLU A 49 13.97 -1.21 -10.28
CA GLU A 49 13.30 -1.32 -11.57
C GLU A 49 13.01 -2.79 -11.97
N GLY A 50 11.79 -3.01 -12.45
CA GLY A 50 11.27 -4.30 -12.92
C GLY A 50 9.75 -4.39 -12.78
N ALA A 51 9.15 -5.39 -13.43
CA ALA A 51 7.73 -5.71 -13.30
C ALA A 51 7.54 -6.80 -12.25
N TYR A 52 6.78 -6.53 -11.18
CA TYR A 52 6.64 -7.45 -10.05
C TYR A 52 5.19 -7.90 -9.91
N LEU A 53 4.91 -9.17 -10.24
CA LEU A 53 3.62 -9.76 -9.92
C LEU A 53 3.57 -10.04 -8.42
N LEU A 54 2.52 -9.55 -7.77
CA LEU A 54 2.18 -9.89 -6.40
C LEU A 54 0.77 -10.47 -6.38
N GLY A 55 0.61 -11.58 -5.69
CA GLY A 55 -0.70 -11.99 -5.21
C GLY A 55 -1.14 -11.12 -4.03
N PRO A 56 -2.31 -11.43 -3.43
CA PRO A 56 -2.78 -10.78 -2.22
C PRO A 56 -1.72 -10.78 -1.10
N THR A 57 -1.05 -9.65 -0.91
CA THR A 57 0.08 -9.50 0.01
C THR A 57 -0.34 -8.68 1.21
N ILE A 58 -0.17 -9.19 2.43
CA ILE A 58 -0.52 -8.49 3.68
C ILE A 58 0.74 -8.10 4.44
N PHE A 59 0.99 -6.79 4.52
CA PHE A 59 2.04 -6.23 5.36
C PHE A 59 1.52 -6.01 6.79
N LYS A 60 2.11 -6.73 7.76
CA LYS A 60 1.69 -6.72 9.16
C LYS A 60 2.53 -5.77 10.00
N GLY A 61 1.89 -5.11 10.96
CA GLY A 61 2.55 -4.39 12.04
C GLY A 61 2.15 -4.93 13.43
N PRO A 62 2.43 -4.18 14.52
CA PRO A 62 3.19 -2.93 14.54
C PRO A 62 4.67 -3.14 14.21
N CYS A 63 5.30 -2.14 13.59
CA CYS A 63 6.74 -2.14 13.30
C CYS A 63 7.52 -1.36 14.36
N ASN A 64 8.76 -1.77 14.61
CA ASN A 64 9.65 -1.14 15.60
C ASN A 64 10.20 0.22 15.17
N GLY A 65 9.97 0.60 13.91
CA GLY A 65 10.51 1.78 13.29
C GLY A 65 9.58 2.38 12.24
N ILE A 66 10.05 3.45 11.61
CA ILE A 66 9.39 4.10 10.48
C ILE A 66 9.65 3.26 9.23
N MET A 67 8.57 2.87 8.57
CA MET A 67 8.64 2.08 7.33
C MET A 67 8.57 2.99 6.12
N VAL A 68 9.46 2.81 5.16
CA VAL A 68 9.36 3.46 3.86
C VAL A 68 9.43 2.39 2.78
N MET A 69 8.40 2.29 1.95
CA MET A 69 8.43 1.47 0.74
C MET A 69 8.58 2.42 -0.45
N GLN A 70 9.64 2.22 -1.23
CA GLN A 70 9.99 3.09 -2.34
C GLN A 70 10.44 2.28 -3.54
N VAL A 71 9.92 2.61 -4.72
CA VAL A 71 10.48 2.17 -6.00
C VAL A 71 11.64 3.09 -6.38
N VAL A 72 12.74 2.50 -6.82
CA VAL A 72 13.85 3.23 -7.42
C VAL A 72 13.63 3.19 -8.93
N GLU A 73 13.02 4.25 -9.47
CA GLU A 73 12.88 4.45 -10.92
C GLU A 73 13.96 5.42 -11.40
N ASP A 74 14.88 4.95 -12.25
CA ASP A 74 15.67 5.81 -13.13
C ASP A 74 14.89 5.98 -14.44
N LEU A 75 13.98 6.95 -14.49
CA LEU A 75 13.33 7.50 -15.70
C LEU A 75 12.74 6.53 -16.76
N MET A 76 11.40 6.61 -16.87
CA MET A 76 10.50 6.24 -17.98
C MET A 76 9.77 4.88 -17.87
N ASP A 77 8.44 5.00 -17.97
CA ASP A 77 7.44 3.99 -18.37
C ASP A 77 7.85 2.53 -18.23
N LYS A 78 7.42 1.87 -17.14
CA LYS A 78 6.90 0.48 -17.13
C LYS A 78 6.35 0.05 -15.77
N GLU A 79 5.06 -0.29 -15.82
CA GLU A 79 4.27 -1.29 -15.06
C GLU A 79 5.10 -2.29 -14.21
N LEU A 80 4.78 -2.67 -12.96
CA LEU A 80 3.61 -3.45 -12.53
C LEU A 80 3.75 -3.77 -11.01
N LEU A 81 2.74 -3.48 -10.18
CA LEU A 81 2.50 -4.10 -8.87
C LEU A 81 1.01 -4.46 -8.77
N HIS A 82 0.65 -5.74 -8.84
CA HIS A 82 -0.73 -6.15 -8.56
C HIS A 82 -1.02 -6.05 -7.05
N GLY A 83 -2.03 -5.28 -6.63
CA GLY A 83 -2.66 -5.39 -5.30
C GLY A 83 -1.76 -5.28 -4.05
N LEU A 84 -1.52 -4.05 -3.57
CA LEU A 84 -0.94 -3.74 -2.26
C LEU A 84 -2.00 -3.77 -1.15
N ILE A 85 -2.34 -4.96 -0.63
CA ILE A 85 -3.37 -5.10 0.40
C ILE A 85 -2.78 -4.90 1.81
N THR A 86 -3.02 -3.75 2.45
CA THR A 86 -2.80 -3.61 3.90
C THR A 86 -4.06 -3.97 4.71
N ASN A 87 -4.59 -5.21 4.59
CA ASN A 87 -5.03 -6.03 5.74
C ASN A 87 -5.69 -7.40 5.46
N ALA A 88 -5.65 -8.18 6.54
CA ALA A 88 -6.09 -9.55 6.78
C ALA A 88 -7.48 -9.94 6.26
N LYS A 89 -7.58 -11.19 5.76
CA LYS A 89 -8.84 -11.94 5.79
C LYS A 89 -9.42 -11.86 7.20
N ARG A 90 -10.74 -11.68 7.29
CA ARG A 90 -11.57 -11.83 8.50
C ARG A 90 -11.47 -13.27 9.01
N HIS A 91 -10.35 -13.65 9.62
CA HIS A 91 -10.25 -14.89 10.36
C HIS A 91 -10.85 -14.62 11.75
N ARG A 92 -11.96 -15.30 12.06
CA ARG A 92 -12.54 -15.38 13.41
C ARG A 92 -11.60 -16.16 14.33
N ILE A 93 -10.45 -15.58 14.65
CA ILE A 93 -9.60 -16.03 15.76
C ILE A 93 -9.16 -14.76 16.48
N ALA A 94 -9.62 -14.65 17.73
CA ALA A 94 -9.24 -13.62 18.66
C ALA A 94 -7.72 -13.62 18.83
N ASN A 95 -7.01 -12.78 18.08
CA ASN A 95 -5.66 -12.37 18.42
C ASN A 95 -5.77 -11.04 19.17
N PRO A 96 -5.45 -10.97 20.47
CA PRO A 96 -5.69 -9.79 21.32
C PRO A 96 -4.79 -8.58 20.99
N TYR A 97 -3.88 -8.70 20.00
CA TYR A 97 -3.00 -7.62 19.58
C TYR A 97 -3.35 -7.15 18.17
N PRO A 98 -3.79 -5.89 17.98
CA PRO A 98 -4.04 -5.36 16.65
C PRO A 98 -2.75 -5.26 15.83
N CYS A 99 -2.68 -5.99 14.72
CA CYS A 99 -1.51 -6.02 13.82
C CYS A 99 -1.47 -4.84 12.84
N PHE A 100 -1.64 -3.60 13.33
CA PHE A 100 -1.77 -2.42 12.48
C PHE A 100 -0.43 -1.78 12.12
N VAL A 101 -0.32 -1.22 10.92
CA VAL A 101 0.86 -0.47 10.49
C VAL A 101 0.76 0.96 10.99
N MET A 102 1.85 1.46 11.59
CA MET A 102 1.97 2.83 12.04
C MET A 102 3.24 3.45 11.45
N ASN A 103 3.17 4.71 11.05
CA ASN A 103 4.32 5.48 10.54
C ASN A 103 4.95 4.85 9.28
N ALA A 104 4.20 4.86 8.18
CA ALA A 104 4.70 4.36 6.90
C ALA A 104 4.59 5.38 5.78
N ALA A 105 5.54 5.36 4.85
CA ALA A 105 5.45 6.10 3.59
C ALA A 105 5.59 5.14 2.41
N ILE A 106 4.65 5.21 1.46
CA ILE A 106 4.64 4.43 0.23
C ILE A 106 4.76 5.42 -0.92
N LYS A 107 5.80 5.28 -1.74
CA LYS A 107 6.12 6.27 -2.77
C LYS A 107 6.47 5.65 -4.11
N SER A 108 6.07 6.33 -5.19
CA SER A 108 6.50 6.03 -6.55
C SER A 108 6.15 4.61 -7.01
N ILE A 109 4.98 4.09 -6.62
CA ILE A 109 4.53 2.75 -7.02
C ILE A 109 3.49 2.84 -8.13
N SER A 110 3.55 1.90 -9.08
CA SER A 110 2.52 1.71 -10.10
C SER A 110 1.79 0.39 -9.86
N SER A 111 0.45 0.40 -9.78
CA SER A 111 -0.37 -0.79 -9.62
C SER A 111 -1.40 -0.94 -10.74
N ILE A 112 -1.52 -2.14 -11.31
CA ILE A 112 -2.30 -2.37 -12.53
C ILE A 112 -3.22 -3.58 -12.33
N ASP A 113 -4.43 -3.52 -12.91
CA ASP A 113 -5.41 -4.60 -13.06
C ASP A 113 -5.65 -5.49 -11.82
N SER A 114 -5.84 -4.87 -10.65
CA SER A 114 -6.23 -5.61 -9.44
C SER A 114 -7.70 -6.04 -9.52
N MET A 115 -8.02 -7.31 -9.25
CA MET A 115 -9.41 -7.83 -9.30
C MET A 115 -10.32 -7.35 -8.15
N PHE A 116 -9.81 -6.56 -7.20
CA PHE A 116 -10.53 -6.00 -6.05
C PHE A 116 -9.97 -4.60 -5.77
N PHE A 117 -9.30 -4.40 -4.63
CA PHE A 117 -8.64 -3.15 -4.32
C PHE A 117 -7.21 -3.18 -4.83
N HIS A 118 -6.74 -2.11 -5.46
CA HIS A 118 -5.31 -1.93 -5.71
C HIS A 118 -4.56 -1.72 -4.41
N ILE A 119 -5.11 -0.92 -3.50
CA ILE A 119 -4.55 -0.68 -2.17
C ILE A 119 -5.69 -0.68 -1.15
N HIS A 120 -5.54 -1.42 -0.05
CA HIS A 120 -6.51 -1.39 1.04
C HIS A 120 -5.81 -1.09 2.36
N ILE A 121 -6.19 -0.03 3.06
CA ILE A 121 -5.67 0.40 4.36
C ILE A 121 -6.73 0.21 5.43
N PHE A 122 -6.41 -0.63 6.41
CA PHE A 122 -7.28 -0.83 7.57
C PHE A 122 -6.52 -0.65 8.89
N GLY A 123 -7.14 -0.02 9.89
CA GLY A 123 -6.59 0.06 11.24
C GLY A 123 -5.31 0.88 11.39
N SER A 124 -4.83 1.55 10.33
CA SER A 124 -3.47 2.08 10.26
C SER A 124 -3.40 3.55 10.66
N ARG A 125 -2.21 4.03 11.05
CA ARG A 125 -2.04 5.43 11.47
C ARG A 125 -0.76 6.06 10.90
N ASN A 126 -0.85 7.34 10.52
CA ASN A 126 0.30 8.10 10.03
C ASN A 126 0.91 7.46 8.78
N ILE A 127 0.10 7.34 7.73
CA ILE A 127 0.51 6.72 6.46
C ILE A 127 0.49 7.79 5.36
N THR A 128 1.56 7.87 4.59
CA THR A 128 1.69 8.79 3.45
C THR A 128 1.81 7.99 2.14
N PHE A 129 0.95 8.29 1.18
CA PHE A 129 1.04 7.85 -0.20
C PHE A 129 1.42 9.04 -1.06
N ASP A 130 2.50 8.90 -1.82
CA ASP A 130 2.97 9.95 -2.71
C ASP A 130 3.38 9.39 -4.07
N SER A 131 2.99 10.05 -5.15
CA SER A 131 3.37 9.63 -6.51
C SER A 131 2.90 8.20 -6.83
N ILE A 132 1.64 7.90 -6.53
CA ILE A 132 1.04 6.58 -6.80
C ILE A 132 0.37 6.60 -8.17
N LYS A 133 0.64 5.59 -9.00
CA LYS A 133 -0.08 5.35 -10.25
C LYS A 133 -0.93 4.10 -10.13
N ILE A 134 -2.23 4.19 -10.37
CA ILE A 134 -3.13 3.03 -10.40
C ILE A 134 -3.88 3.03 -11.74
N SER A 135 -3.96 1.87 -12.39
CA SER A 135 -4.69 1.69 -13.65
C SER A 135 -5.46 0.37 -13.65
N ALA A 136 -6.74 0.42 -13.96
CA ALA A 136 -7.55 -0.73 -14.35
C ALA A 136 -8.55 -0.30 -15.45
N PRO A 137 -9.10 -1.23 -16.26
CA PRO A 137 -10.12 -0.90 -17.24
C PRO A 137 -11.31 -0.18 -16.60
N GLY A 138 -11.83 0.85 -17.25
CA GLY A 138 -12.92 1.67 -16.71
C GLY A 138 -14.27 0.94 -16.61
N ASP A 139 -14.39 -0.23 -17.24
CA ASP A 139 -15.52 -1.15 -17.15
C ASP A 139 -15.26 -2.31 -16.17
N SER A 140 -14.11 -2.33 -15.49
CA SER A 140 -13.71 -3.40 -14.57
C SER A 140 -14.52 -3.33 -13.26
N PRO A 141 -15.42 -4.29 -13.00
CA PRO A 141 -16.29 -4.23 -11.83
C PRO A 141 -15.50 -4.51 -10.54
N ASN A 142 -15.88 -3.84 -9.45
CA ASN A 142 -15.29 -4.01 -8.11
C ASN A 142 -13.81 -3.64 -8.01
N THR A 143 -13.37 -2.64 -8.79
CA THR A 143 -11.98 -2.18 -8.78
C THR A 143 -11.82 -0.82 -8.09
N ASP A 144 -11.51 -0.82 -6.79
CA ASP A 144 -11.13 0.44 -6.13
C ASP A 144 -9.62 0.66 -6.22
N GLY A 145 -9.21 1.90 -6.35
CA GLY A 145 -7.82 2.32 -6.26
C GLY A 145 -7.31 2.16 -4.82
N ILE A 146 -7.60 3.14 -3.96
CA ILE A 146 -7.17 3.11 -2.55
C ILE A 146 -8.40 3.08 -1.64
N HIS A 147 -8.66 1.94 -1.00
CA HIS A 147 -9.66 1.82 0.05
C HIS A 147 -9.06 2.13 1.42
N ILE A 148 -9.66 3.02 2.20
CA ILE A 148 -9.18 3.45 3.52
C ILE A 148 -10.29 3.28 4.55
N ALA A 149 -10.09 2.47 5.58
CA ALA A 149 -11.06 2.22 6.65
C ALA A 149 -10.38 2.16 8.03
N ASN A 150 -11.10 2.56 9.08
CA ASN A 150 -10.65 2.50 10.48
C ASN A 150 -9.21 3.05 10.71
N SER A 151 -8.83 4.12 10.02
CA SER A 151 -7.45 4.61 9.95
C SER A 151 -7.36 6.11 10.25
N ALA A 152 -6.24 6.57 10.79
CA ALA A 152 -6.08 7.97 11.20
C ALA A 152 -4.80 8.62 10.64
N ASN A 153 -4.84 9.91 10.32
CA ASN A 153 -3.68 10.66 9.80
C ASN A 153 -3.14 10.02 8.52
N ILE A 154 -3.99 9.93 7.49
CA ILE A 154 -3.62 9.36 6.20
C ILE A 154 -3.51 10.50 5.19
N GLN A 155 -2.48 10.46 4.35
CA GLN A 155 -2.25 11.45 3.30
C GLN A 155 -2.07 10.75 1.95
N VAL A 156 -2.76 11.23 0.92
CA VAL A 156 -2.60 10.78 -0.46
C VAL A 156 -2.31 12.00 -1.34
N SER A 157 -1.19 12.00 -2.04
CA SER A 157 -0.76 13.13 -2.86
C SER A 157 -0.04 12.78 -4.15
N ASN A 158 -0.12 13.70 -5.12
CA ASN A 158 0.63 13.61 -6.38
C ASN A 158 0.36 12.31 -7.17
N SER A 159 -0.85 11.78 -7.09
CA SER A 159 -1.18 10.45 -7.61
C SER A 159 -2.10 10.52 -8.83
N VAL A 160 -1.99 9.53 -9.71
CA VAL A 160 -2.89 9.32 -10.86
C VAL A 160 -3.54 7.96 -10.69
N ILE A 161 -4.87 7.93 -10.52
CA ILE A 161 -5.59 6.71 -10.18
C ILE A 161 -6.80 6.59 -11.11
N GLY A 162 -6.80 5.57 -11.95
CA GLY A 162 -7.92 5.22 -12.82
C GLY A 162 -8.34 3.78 -12.58
N THR A 163 -9.62 3.56 -12.33
CA THR A 163 -10.21 2.22 -12.14
C THR A 163 -11.61 2.18 -12.74
N GLY A 164 -12.30 1.04 -12.63
CA GLY A 164 -13.72 0.94 -13.00
C GLY A 164 -14.69 1.34 -11.87
N ASP A 165 -14.21 1.44 -10.63
CA ASP A 165 -15.00 1.79 -9.44
C ASP A 165 -14.44 3.05 -8.75
N ASP A 166 -14.24 3.05 -7.43
CA ASP A 166 -13.76 4.21 -6.70
C ASP A 166 -12.24 4.41 -6.88
N CYS A 167 -11.84 5.62 -7.27
CA CYS A 167 -10.44 6.04 -7.24
C CYS A 167 -9.87 5.96 -5.81
N ILE A 168 -10.58 6.56 -4.85
CA ILE A 168 -10.28 6.47 -3.42
C ILE A 168 -11.61 6.27 -2.69
N SER A 169 -11.76 5.15 -2.00
CA SER A 169 -12.95 4.84 -1.20
C SER A 169 -12.65 4.96 0.30
N ILE A 170 -13.52 5.66 1.03
CA ILE A 170 -13.34 5.96 2.46
C ILE A 170 -14.44 5.28 3.26
N GLY A 171 -14.06 4.23 4.00
CA GLY A 171 -14.90 3.49 4.92
C GLY A 171 -15.05 4.14 6.30
N PRO A 172 -15.87 3.54 7.19
CA PRO A 172 -16.09 4.06 8.53
C PRO A 172 -14.84 4.00 9.41
N GLY A 173 -14.81 4.83 10.47
CA GLY A 173 -13.73 4.85 11.46
C GLY A 173 -12.48 5.63 11.05
N CYS A 174 -12.55 6.39 9.94
CA CYS A 174 -11.44 7.22 9.49
C CYS A 174 -11.44 8.62 10.13
N THR A 175 -10.26 9.15 10.48
CA THR A 175 -10.07 10.52 10.99
C THR A 175 -8.82 11.17 10.42
N ASN A 176 -8.90 12.47 10.11
CA ASN A 176 -7.78 13.24 9.57
C ASN A 176 -7.16 12.62 8.29
N LEU A 177 -7.95 12.61 7.22
CA LEU A 177 -7.54 12.17 5.89
C LEU A 177 -7.33 13.40 5.00
N THR A 178 -6.17 13.50 4.34
CA THR A 178 -5.83 14.60 3.42
C THR A 178 -5.55 14.05 2.03
N ILE A 179 -6.32 14.48 1.04
CA ILE A 179 -6.15 14.10 -0.38
C ILE A 179 -5.97 15.36 -1.21
N PHE A 180 -4.87 15.46 -1.96
CA PHE A 180 -4.57 16.66 -2.76
C PHE A 180 -3.67 16.33 -3.95
N ARG A 181 -3.88 17.05 -5.07
CA ARG A 181 -3.16 16.79 -6.33
C ARG A 181 -3.27 15.32 -6.76
N VAL A 182 -4.49 14.79 -6.72
CA VAL A 182 -4.82 13.45 -7.21
C VAL A 182 -5.69 13.60 -8.45
N LEU A 183 -5.26 12.99 -9.56
CA LEU A 183 -6.08 12.86 -10.76
C LEU A 183 -6.82 11.52 -10.69
N CYS A 184 -8.14 11.57 -10.62
CA CYS A 184 -9.00 10.39 -10.63
C CYS A 184 -9.68 10.25 -12.01
N GLY A 185 -9.59 9.07 -12.62
CA GLY A 185 -10.30 8.76 -13.87
C GLY A 185 -9.59 7.69 -14.72
N PRO A 186 -10.33 6.75 -15.33
CA PRO A 186 -11.79 6.56 -15.25
C PRO A 186 -12.29 6.10 -13.86
N GLY A 187 -13.62 5.93 -13.70
CA GLY A 187 -14.25 5.41 -12.47
C GLY A 187 -15.25 6.39 -11.82
N HIS A 188 -15.70 6.05 -10.60
CA HIS A 188 -16.65 6.82 -9.78
C HIS A 188 -16.00 8.03 -9.07
N GLY A 189 -14.67 8.08 -9.03
CA GLY A 189 -13.94 9.15 -8.35
C GLY A 189 -13.73 8.87 -6.86
N ILE A 190 -13.83 9.89 -6.02
CA ILE A 190 -13.60 9.75 -4.58
C ILE A 190 -14.93 9.57 -3.86
N SER A 191 -15.07 8.49 -3.10
CA SER A 191 -16.31 8.09 -2.44
C SER A 191 -16.14 7.95 -0.93
N ILE A 192 -17.20 8.30 -0.19
CA ILE A 192 -17.28 8.11 1.27
C ILE A 192 -18.47 7.19 1.55
N GLY A 193 -18.20 6.01 2.09
CA GLY A 193 -19.24 5.06 2.48
C GLY A 193 -18.90 3.59 2.22
N SER A 194 -19.87 2.70 2.39
CA SER A 194 -21.21 2.98 2.96
C SER A 194 -21.13 3.26 4.47
N LEU A 195 -21.77 4.34 4.92
CA LEU A 195 -21.74 4.80 6.33
C LEU A 195 -22.85 4.16 7.20
N ALA A 196 -23.51 3.12 6.71
CA ALA A 196 -24.61 2.47 7.44
C ALA A 196 -24.11 1.77 8.72
N LYS A 197 -24.95 1.79 9.76
CA LYS A 197 -24.68 1.27 11.11
C LYS A 197 -24.18 -0.18 11.07
N MET A 198 -23.03 -0.42 11.72
CA MET A 198 -22.68 -1.76 12.20
C MET A 198 -23.72 -2.13 13.29
N PRO A 199 -24.51 -3.21 13.12
CA PRO A 199 -25.41 -3.71 14.17
C PRO A 199 -24.63 -4.30 15.35
#